data_AF-A0A3Q9I5P7-F1
#
_entry.id   AF-A0A3Q9I5P7-F1
#
_cell.length_a   1.000
_cell.length_b   1.000
_cell.length_c   1.000
_cell.angle_alpha   90.00
_cell.angle_beta   90.00
_cell.angle_gamma   90.00
#
_symmetry.space_group_name_H-M   'P 1'
#
loop_
_entity.id
_entity.type
_entity.pdbx_description
1 polymer ?
#
loop_
_entity_poly.entity_id
_entity_poly.type
_entity_poly.pdbx_seq_one_letter_code
_entity_poly.pdbx_strand_id
1 'polypeptide(L)'
;MKNQKAFTILLILNIFYSLALLLYPMMLIGAAFSSGAPIDPALKWYVNAYLLIIVSYPLGPFLSYFCWMFYKRLSFRWAYVMANLPLLWVLAFIIIEFLLQRTHS
;
A
#
# COMPACT_ATOMS: atom_id res chain seq x y z
N MET A 1 8.77 13.07 -28.41
CA MET A 1 9.15 12.14 -27.32
C MET A 1 8.13 12.28 -26.20
N LYS A 2 7.44 11.19 -25.84
CA LYS A 2 6.40 11.17 -24.80
C LYS A 2 7.05 11.62 -23.48
N ASN A 3 6.43 12.59 -22.80
CA ASN A 3 6.98 13.36 -21.67
C ASN A 3 7.96 12.55 -20.79
N GLN A 4 9.27 12.76 -20.99
CA GLN A 4 10.35 11.98 -20.38
C GLN A 4 10.38 12.14 -18.87
N LYS A 5 10.05 13.34 -18.36
CA LYS A 5 9.95 13.60 -16.92
C LYS A 5 8.87 12.74 -16.26
N ALA A 6 7.71 12.63 -16.90
CA ALA A 6 6.61 11.80 -16.39
C ALA A 6 6.97 10.30 -16.40
N PHE A 7 7.66 9.83 -17.43
CA PHE A 7 8.16 8.44 -17.48
C PHE A 7 9.08 8.12 -16.31
N THR A 8 10.09 8.98 -16.05
CA THR A 8 11.05 8.77 -14.97
C THR A 8 10.37 8.74 -13.61
N ILE A 9 9.44 9.66 -13.35
CA ILE A 9 8.70 9.69 -12.07
C ILE A 9 7.87 8.43 -11.87
N LEU A 10 7.13 8.01 -12.90
CA LEU A 10 6.30 6.79 -12.83
C LEU A 10 7.16 5.53 -12.63
N LEU A 11 8.32 5.46 -13.28
CA LEU A 11 9.24 4.34 -13.13
C LEU A 11 9.83 4.28 -11.72
N ILE A 12 10.26 5.41 -11.16
CA ILE A 12 10.77 5.49 -9.79
C ILE A 12 9.70 5.04 -8.79
N LEU A 13 8.48 5.59 -8.89
CA LEU A 13 7.37 5.20 -8.01
C LEU A 13 7.10 3.69 -8.07
N ASN A 14 7.09 3.13 -9.29
CA ASN A 14 6.85 1.71 -9.48
C ASN A 14 7.95 0.82 -8.86
N ILE A 15 9.22 1.24 -8.96
CA ILE A 15 10.34 0.56 -8.30
C ILE A 15 10.15 0.59 -6.78
N PHE A 16 9.85 1.75 -6.20
CA PHE A 16 9.57 1.86 -4.77
C PHE A 16 8.41 0.97 -4.32
N TYR A 17 7.31 0.91 -5.09
CA TYR A 17 6.21 0.00 -4.78
C TYR A 17 6.58 -1.47 -4.89
N SER A 18 7.38 -1.85 -5.88
CA SER A 18 7.85 -3.24 -6.00
C SER A 18 8.74 -3.65 -4.82
N LEU A 19 9.57 -2.74 -4.32
CA LEU A 19 10.35 -2.93 -3.09
C LEU A 19 9.47 -3.04 -1.86
N ALA A 20 8.43 -2.22 -1.75
CA ALA A 20 7.48 -2.33 -0.66
C ALA A 20 6.68 -3.65 -0.72
N LEU A 21 6.39 -4.16 -1.93
CA LEU A 21 5.75 -5.45 -2.14
C LEU A 21 6.64 -6.63 -1.70
N LEU A 22 7.97 -6.48 -1.70
CA LEU A 22 8.90 -7.50 -1.20
C LEU A 22 8.79 -7.71 0.32
N LEU A 23 8.35 -6.69 1.07
CA LEU A 23 8.07 -6.80 2.50
C LEU A 23 6.70 -7.47 2.78
N TYR A 24 5.83 -7.52 1.78
CA TYR A 24 4.48 -8.05 1.92
C TYR A 24 4.40 -9.49 2.45
N PRO A 25 5.20 -10.47 1.97
CA PRO A 25 5.16 -11.84 2.48
C PRO A 25 5.50 -11.92 3.97
N MET A 26 6.45 -11.09 4.44
CA MET A 26 6.80 -11.04 5.87
C MET A 26 5.65 -10.51 6.72
N MET A 27 4.93 -9.49 6.24
CA MET A 27 3.75 -8.95 6.92
C MET A 27 2.60 -9.97 6.95
N LEU A 28 2.40 -10.70 5.86
CA LEU A 28 1.34 -11.71 5.74
C LEU A 28 1.60 -12.91 6.67
N ILE A 29 2.86 -13.35 6.77
CA ILE A 29 3.30 -14.34 7.75
C ILE A 29 2.99 -13.83 9.17
N GLY A 30 3.45 -12.63 9.53
CA GLY A 30 3.18 -12.05 10.86
C GLY A 30 1.69 -11.98 11.20
N ALA A 31 0.86 -11.59 10.23
CA ALA A 31 -0.59 -11.54 10.36
C ALA A 31 -1.24 -12.94 10.49
N ALA A 32 -0.78 -13.93 9.74
CA ALA A 32 -1.30 -15.29 9.81
C ALA A 32 -1.02 -15.93 11.18
N PHE A 33 0.21 -15.73 11.71
CA PHE A 33 0.62 -16.31 12.99
C PHE A 33 0.13 -15.53 14.22
N SER A 34 -0.37 -14.30 14.07
CA SER A 34 -0.98 -13.54 15.19
C SER A 34 -2.46 -13.88 15.42
N SER A 35 -3.13 -14.55 14.48
CA SER A 35 -4.57 -14.85 14.50
C SER A 35 -5.02 -15.87 15.55
N GLY A 36 -4.08 -16.58 16.20
CA GLY A 36 -4.36 -17.64 17.19
C GLY A 36 -4.33 -17.19 18.65
N ALA A 37 -3.91 -15.95 18.95
CA ALA A 37 -3.84 -15.45 20.32
C ALA A 37 -5.19 -14.87 20.78
N PRO A 38 -5.54 -14.94 22.08
CA PRO A 38 -6.69 -14.22 22.61
C PRO A 38 -6.44 -12.71 22.46
N ILE A 39 -7.22 -12.05 21.59
CA ILE A 39 -7.11 -10.61 21.32
C ILE A 39 -8.14 -9.88 22.22
N ASP A 40 -7.69 -8.86 22.94
CA ASP A 40 -8.57 -7.98 23.70
C ASP A 40 -9.66 -7.38 22.79
N PRO A 41 -10.93 -7.33 23.24
CA PRO A 41 -12.02 -6.79 22.43
C PRO A 41 -11.80 -5.33 22.01
N ALA A 42 -11.04 -4.56 22.81
CA ALA A 42 -10.63 -3.19 22.48
C ALA A 42 -9.59 -3.13 21.34
N LEU A 43 -8.79 -4.18 21.14
CA LEU A 43 -7.75 -4.27 20.12
C LEU A 43 -8.25 -4.92 18.82
N LYS A 44 -9.37 -5.65 18.89
CA LYS A 44 -9.95 -6.41 17.78
C LYS A 44 -10.18 -5.56 16.52
N TRP A 45 -10.61 -4.31 16.68
CA TRP A 45 -10.86 -3.42 15.54
C TRP A 45 -9.57 -3.00 14.83
N TYR A 46 -8.49 -2.75 15.59
CA TYR A 46 -7.17 -2.43 15.04
C TYR A 46 -6.59 -3.58 14.25
N VAL A 47 -6.64 -4.80 14.81
CA VAL A 47 -6.17 -6.02 14.13
C VAL A 47 -6.95 -6.26 12.84
N ASN A 48 -8.26 -6.07 12.85
CA ASN A 48 -9.08 -6.26 11.66
C ASN A 48 -8.77 -5.21 10.58
N ALA A 49 -8.56 -3.93 10.98
CA ALA A 49 -8.15 -2.87 10.06
C ALA A 49 -6.76 -3.14 9.46
N TYR A 50 -5.82 -3.61 10.29
CA TYR A 50 -4.47 -3.99 9.87
C TYR A 50 -4.49 -5.13 8.84
N LEU A 51 -5.27 -6.19 9.11
CA LEU A 51 -5.48 -7.30 8.18
C LEU A 51 -6.06 -6.83 6.84
N LEU A 52 -7.02 -5.91 6.86
CA LEU A 52 -7.65 -5.38 5.65
C LEU A 52 -6.65 -4.55 4.81
N ILE A 53 -5.78 -3.78 5.46
CA ILE A 53 -4.69 -3.05 4.79
C ILE A 53 -3.71 -4.03 4.13
N ILE A 54 -3.31 -5.10 4.83
CA ILE A 54 -2.43 -6.14 4.27
C ILE A 54 -3.11 -6.82 3.08
N VAL A 55 -4.35 -7.28 3.21
CA VAL A 55 -5.04 -7.99 2.12
C VAL A 55 -5.26 -7.09 0.88
N SER A 56 -5.42 -5.79 1.07
CA SER A 56 -5.57 -4.82 -0.03
C SER A 56 -4.25 -4.33 -0.64
N TYR A 57 -3.11 -4.55 0.02
CA TYR A 57 -1.77 -4.19 -0.47
C TYR A 57 -1.39 -4.76 -1.85
N PRO A 58 -1.71 -6.03 -2.20
CA PRO A 58 -1.45 -6.59 -3.54
C PRO A 58 -2.31 -5.97 -4.65
N LEU A 59 -3.16 -4.98 -4.35
CA LEU A 59 -3.77 -4.13 -5.38
C LEU A 59 -2.77 -3.15 -6.01
N GLY A 60 -1.68 -2.79 -5.32
CA GLY A 60 -0.64 -1.86 -5.81
C GLY A 60 -0.09 -2.18 -7.21
N PRO A 61 0.28 -3.44 -7.52
CA PRO A 61 0.68 -3.87 -8.86
C PRO A 61 -0.39 -3.64 -9.94
N PHE A 62 -1.67 -3.86 -9.61
CA PHE A 62 -2.78 -3.58 -10.54
C PHE A 62 -2.89 -2.08 -10.83
N LEU A 63 -2.76 -1.23 -9.80
CA LEU A 63 -2.76 0.23 -9.98
C LEU A 63 -1.57 0.72 -10.81
N SER A 64 -0.39 0.11 -10.63
CA SER A 64 0.78 0.38 -11.45
C SER A 64 0.54 0.03 -12.93
N TYR A 65 -0.10 -1.11 -13.20
CA TYR A 65 -0.50 -1.49 -14.56
C TYR A 65 -1.47 -0.46 -15.18
N PHE A 66 -2.50 -0.05 -14.44
CA PHE A 66 -3.43 1.00 -14.90
C PHE A 66 -2.72 2.34 -15.13
N CYS A 67 -1.78 2.71 -14.27
CA CYS A 67 -0.98 3.91 -14.43
C CYS A 67 -0.23 3.91 -15.78
N TRP A 68 0.37 2.78 -16.17
CA TRP A 68 1.03 2.63 -17.46
C TRP A 68 0.05 2.72 -18.64
N MET A 69 -1.13 2.14 -18.48
CA MET A 69 -2.20 2.21 -19.48
C MET A 69 -2.65 3.66 -19.72
N PHE A 70 -2.84 4.45 -18.66
CA PHE A 70 -3.19 5.87 -18.76
C PHE A 70 -2.06 6.73 -19.34
N TYR A 71 -0.80 6.42 -19.00
CA TYR A 71 0.37 7.06 -19.63
C TYR A 71 0.41 6.81 -21.14
N LYS A 72 0.12 5.58 -21.59
CA LYS A 72 0.04 5.28 -23.03
C LYS A 72 -1.08 6.05 -23.74
N ARG A 73 -2.20 6.30 -23.05
CA ARG A 73 -3.35 7.08 -23.55
C ARG A 73 -3.18 8.60 -23.47
N LEU A 74 -1.99 9.12 -23.15
CA LEU A 74 -1.69 10.56 -22.98
C LEU A 74 -2.52 11.25 -21.87
N SER A 75 -3.17 10.47 -21.00
CA SER A 75 -4.00 10.96 -19.91
C SER A 75 -3.15 11.14 -18.64
N PHE A 76 -2.27 12.13 -18.66
CA PHE A 76 -1.24 12.31 -17.62
C PHE A 76 -1.82 12.59 -16.23
N ARG A 77 -2.93 13.34 -16.12
CA ARG A 77 -3.60 13.60 -14.83
C ARG A 77 -3.96 12.30 -14.11
N TRP A 78 -4.56 11.35 -14.83
CA TRP A 78 -4.96 10.06 -14.28
C TRP A 78 -3.77 9.16 -13.97
N ALA A 79 -2.70 9.21 -14.77
CA ALA A 79 -1.47 8.48 -14.48
C ALA A 79 -0.87 8.93 -13.13
N TYR A 80 -0.82 10.24 -12.85
CA TYR A 80 -0.34 10.75 -11.57
C TYR A 80 -1.23 10.37 -10.38
N VAL A 81 -2.56 10.40 -10.54
CA VAL A 81 -3.48 9.97 -9.47
C VAL A 81 -3.27 8.49 -9.14
N MET A 82 -3.22 7.63 -10.17
CA MET A 82 -3.02 6.20 -10.00
C MET A 82 -1.65 5.85 -9.43
N ALA A 83 -0.61 6.64 -9.74
CA ALA A 83 0.72 6.45 -9.20
C ALA A 83 0.88 6.87 -7.74
N ASN A 84 0.05 7.81 -7.25
CA ASN A 84 0.08 8.26 -5.85
C ASN A 84 -0.89 7.49 -4.97
N LEU A 85 -1.91 6.87 -5.54
CA LEU A 85 -2.88 6.07 -4.81
C LEU A 85 -2.22 5.03 -3.88
N PRO A 86 -1.13 4.36 -4.27
CA PRO A 86 -0.55 3.39 -3.37
C PRO A 86 0.26 3.97 -2.20
N LEU A 87 0.51 5.30 -2.16
CA LEU A 87 1.04 5.98 -0.98
C LEU A 87 -0.01 6.03 0.13
N LEU A 88 -1.30 5.92 -0.21
CA LEU A 88 -2.36 5.85 0.78
C LEU A 88 -2.24 4.62 1.68
N TRP A 89 -1.74 3.48 1.16
CA TRP A 89 -1.48 2.31 2.01
C TRP A 89 -0.36 2.57 3.02
N VAL A 90 0.71 3.27 2.63
CA VAL A 90 1.79 3.67 3.55
C VAL A 90 1.26 4.59 4.64
N LEU A 91 0.46 5.60 4.25
CA LEU A 91 -0.16 6.53 5.19
C LEU A 91 -1.11 5.81 6.15
N ALA A 92 -1.97 4.93 5.64
CA ALA A 92 -2.91 4.17 6.45
C ALA A 92 -2.19 3.24 7.43
N PHE A 93 -1.08 2.62 7.00
CA PHE A 93 -0.24 1.80 7.87
C PHE A 93 0.34 2.60 9.04
N ILE A 94 0.91 3.77 8.75
CA ILE A 94 1.46 4.69 9.79
C ILE A 94 0.36 5.11 10.79
N ILE A 95 -0.85 5.40 10.30
CA ILE A 95 -1.97 5.79 11.16
C ILE A 95 -2.36 4.66 12.10
N ILE A 96 -2.47 3.43 11.61
CA ILE A 96 -2.82 2.28 12.47
C ILE A 96 -1.73 2.04 13.52
N GLU A 97 -0.45 2.04 13.12
CA GLU A 97 0.68 1.87 14.04
C GLU A 97 0.69 2.96 15.13
N PHE A 98 0.48 4.22 14.75
CA PHE A 98 0.41 5.32 15.71
C PHE A 98 -0.74 5.16 16.71
N LEU A 99 -1.92 4.75 16.23
CA LEU A 99 -3.08 4.55 17.10
C LEU A 99 -2.93 3.32 18.00
N LEU A 100 -2.27 2.27 17.51
CA LEU A 100 -1.93 1.07 18.28
C LEU A 100 -0.97 1.42 19.43
N GLN A 101 0.11 2.16 19.14
CA GLN A 101 1.05 2.61 20.18
C GLN A 101 0.37 3.44 21.27
N ARG A 102 -0.58 4.30 20.90
CA ARG A 102 -1.30 5.14 21.86
C ARG A 102 -2.23 4.35 22.78
N THR A 103 -2.73 3.19 22.36
CA THR A 103 -3.60 2.33 23.18
C THR A 103 -2.83 1.43 24.14
N HIS A 104 -1.53 1.26 23.93
CA HIS A 104 -0.63 0.49 24.80
C HIS A 104 0.17 1.36 25.80
N SER A 105 -0.06 2.69 25.83
CA SER A 105 0.51 3.64 26.81
C SER A 105 -0.50 4.00 27.89
#